data_AF-A0A7K0VMF6-F1
#
_entry.id   AF-A0A7K0VMF6-F1
#
_cell.length_a   1.000
_cell.length_b   1.000
_cell.length_c   1.000
_cell.angle_alpha   90.00
_cell.angle_beta   90.00
_cell.angle_gamma   90.00
#
_symmetry.space_group_name_H-M   'P 1'
#
loop_
_entity.id
_entity.type
_entity.pdbx_description
1 polymer ?
#
loop_
_entity_poly.entity_id
_entity_poly.type
_entity_poly.pdbx_seq_one_letter_code
_entity_poly.pdbx_strand_id
1 'polypeptide(L)' 'MSTTFYERAGGEKTFNDLVSHFYALVAVNPILRPMYPENDLHGAGRRLQLFLEQYWGGPTTYGEERG' A
#
# COMPACT_ATOMS: atom_id res chain seq x y z
N MET A 1 -11.67 22.61 -10.32
CA MET A 1 -10.96 21.35 -10.63
C MET A 1 -11.19 20.43 -9.45
N SER A 2 -11.74 19.23 -9.66
CA SER A 2 -11.96 18.27 -8.58
C SER A 2 -10.64 17.61 -8.22
N THR A 3 -10.14 17.92 -7.03
CA THR A 3 -8.96 17.27 -6.42
C THR A 3 -9.26 15.80 -6.19
N THR A 4 -8.35 14.90 -6.57
CA THR A 4 -8.58 13.46 -6.37
C THR A 4 -8.61 13.14 -4.87
N PHE A 5 -9.15 11.99 -4.50
CA PHE A 5 -9.09 11.58 -3.09
C PHE A 5 -7.64 11.40 -2.65
N TYR A 6 -6.79 10.82 -3.51
CA TYR A 6 -5.36 10.69 -3.28
C TYR A 6 -4.70 12.02 -2.86
N GLU A 7 -4.96 13.10 -3.62
CA GLU A 7 -4.43 14.43 -3.30
C GLU A 7 -5.01 14.97 -1.99
N ARG A 8 -6.32 14.84 -1.77
CA ARG A 8 -6.99 15.27 -0.53
C ARG A 8 -6.51 14.51 0.70
N ALA A 9 -6.12 13.25 0.54
CA ALA A 9 -5.62 12.40 1.60
C ALA A 9 -4.16 12.74 1.96
N GLY A 10 -3.44 13.52 1.15
CA GLY A 10 -2.04 13.88 1.39
C GLY A 10 -1.03 13.08 0.54
N GLY A 11 -1.49 12.46 -0.55
CA GLY A 11 -0.65 11.81 -1.57
C GLY A 11 0.16 10.60 -1.06
N GLU A 12 1.23 10.29 -1.80
CA GLU A 12 2.11 9.11 -1.62
C GLU A 12 2.52 8.91 -0.15
N LYS A 13 2.95 9.99 0.51
CA LYS A 13 3.39 9.92 1.90
C LYS A 13 2.33 9.31 2.82
N THR A 14 1.06 9.67 2.64
CA THR A 14 -0.03 9.16 3.47
C THR A 14 -0.28 7.68 3.24
N PHE A 15 -0.26 7.24 1.98
CA PHE A 15 -0.43 5.82 1.64
C PHE A 15 0.78 4.99 2.07
N ASN A 16 1.99 5.52 1.94
CA ASN A 16 3.21 4.89 2.44
C ASN A 16 3.18 4.71 3.96
N ASP A 17 2.82 5.76 4.71
CA ASP A 17 2.69 5.70 6.17
C ASP A 17 1.59 4.71 6.59
N LEU A 18 0.44 4.73 5.92
CA LEU A 18 -0.69 3.83 6.19
C LEU A 18 -0.28 2.36 6.02
N VAL A 19 0.33 2.03 4.89
CA VAL A 19 0.73 0.66 4.53
C VAL A 19 1.86 0.18 5.42
N SER A 20 2.83 1.06 5.71
CA SER A 20 3.95 0.75 6.62
C SER A 20 3.45 0.40 8.02
N HIS A 21 2.53 1.19 8.58
CA HIS A 21 1.92 0.88 9.88
C HIS A 21 1.09 -0.40 9.84
N PHE A 22 0.30 -0.62 8.79
CA PHE A 22 -0.45 -1.85 8.61
C PHE A 22 0.47 -3.08 8.64
N TYR A 23 1.56 -3.07 7.87
CA TYR A 23 2.50 -4.19 7.82
C TYR A 23 3.35 -4.34 9.09
N ALA A 24 3.63 -3.25 9.82
CA ALA A 24 4.23 -3.33 11.14
C ALA A 24 3.34 -4.11 12.14
N LEU A 25 2.01 -3.90 12.08
CA LEU A 25 1.04 -4.66 12.89
C LEU A 25 0.90 -6.11 12.41
N VAL A 26 0.89 -6.35 11.10
CA VAL A 26 0.89 -7.71 10.52
C VAL A 26 2.13 -8.50 10.96
N ALA A 27 3.31 -7.85 10.98
CA ALA A 27 4.57 -8.50 11.30
C ALA A 27 4.61 -9.10 12.71
N VAL A 28 3.89 -8.51 13.66
CA VAL A 28 3.81 -8.95 15.07
C VAL A 28 2.55 -9.76 15.39
N ASN A 29 1.61 -9.86 14.46
CA ASN A 29 0.36 -10.57 14.68
C ASN A 29 0.54 -12.08 14.46
N PRO A 30 0.27 -12.95 15.46
CA PRO A 30 0.54 -14.38 15.37
C PRO A 30 -0.36 -15.12 14.37
N ILE A 31 -1.50 -14.55 13.97
CA ILE A 31 -2.43 -15.12 12.99
C ILE A 31 -2.08 -14.65 11.59
N LEU A 32 -1.76 -13.36 11.43
CA LEU A 32 -1.49 -12.77 10.12
C LEU A 32 -0.06 -13.03 9.64
N ARG A 33 0.94 -13.00 10.54
CA ARG A 33 2.35 -13.18 10.17
C ARG A 33 2.64 -14.49 9.42
N PRO A 34 2.06 -15.66 9.79
CA PRO A 34 2.27 -16.92 9.07
C PRO A 34 1.64 -16.95 7.67
N MET A 35 0.70 -16.05 7.36
CA MET A 35 0.07 -15.97 6.04
C MET A 35 1.01 -15.42 4.96
N TYR A 36 2.12 -14.79 5.36
CA TYR A 36 3.09 -14.18 4.46
C TYR A 36 4.38 -15.03 4.39
N PRO A 37 4.90 -15.28 3.17
CA PRO A 37 6.19 -15.94 2.99
C PRO A 37 7.31 -15.27 3.78
N GLU A 38 8.31 -16.05 4.19
CA GLU A 38 9.52 -15.54 4.82
C GLU A 38 10.18 -14.50 3.90
N ASN A 39 10.13 -13.23 4.30
CA ASN A 39 10.65 -12.04 3.61
C ASN A 39 9.76 -11.32 2.57
N ASP A 40 8.48 -11.68 2.40
CA ASP A 40 7.61 -11.00 1.42
C ASP A 40 6.75 -9.86 2.00
N LEU A 41 6.89 -9.51 3.29
CA LEU A 41 6.10 -8.42 3.89
C LEU A 41 6.38 -7.06 3.22
N HIS A 42 7.64 -6.77 2.90
CA HIS A 42 8.01 -5.52 2.23
C HIS A 42 7.47 -5.44 0.79
N GLY A 43 7.57 -6.54 0.05
CA GLY A 43 7.01 -6.65 -1.30
C GLY A 43 5.49 -6.54 -1.30
N ALA A 44 4.82 -7.20 -0.35
CA ALA A 44 3.38 -7.12 -0.16
C ALA A 44 2.92 -5.71 0.24
N GLY A 45 3.72 -5.01 1.06
CA GLY A 45 3.58 -3.59 1.35
C GLY A 45 3.56 -2.73 0.10
N ARG A 46 4.64 -2.79 -0.69
CA ARG A 46 4.74 -2.00 -1.93
C ARG A 46 3.57 -2.26 -2.88
N ARG A 47 3.18 -3.51 -3.07
CA ARG A 47 2.03 -3.87 -3.93
C ARG A 47 0.72 -3.27 -3.41
N LEU A 48 0.48 -3.31 -2.09
CA LEU A 48 -0.72 -2.72 -1.49
C LEU A 48 -0.71 -1.19 -1.58
N GLN A 49 0.43 -0.54 -1.38
CA GLN A 49 0.59 0.90 -1.52
C GLN A 49 0.22 1.34 -2.93
N LEU A 50 0.89 0.79 -3.95
CA LEU A 50 0.66 1.16 -5.34
C LEU A 50 -0.81 0.92 -5.74
N PHE A 51 -1.41 -0.17 -5.28
CA PHE A 51 -2.82 -0.46 -5.53
C PHE A 51 -3.75 0.62 -4.94
N LEU A 52 -3.54 1.00 -3.68
CA LEU A 52 -4.37 2.02 -3.02
C LEU A 52 -4.19 3.40 -3.67
N GLU A 53 -2.95 3.78 -3.98
CA GLU A 53 -2.68 5.04 -4.67
C GLU A 53 -3.42 5.12 -6.01
N GLN A 54 -3.31 4.08 -6.84
CA GLN A 54 -4.03 4.01 -8.11
C GLN A 54 -5.55 4.03 -7.92
N TYR A 55 -6.07 3.24 -6.97
CA TYR A 55 -7.51 3.15 -6.71
C TYR A 55 -8.13 4.50 -6.30
N TRP A 56 -7.40 5.32 -5.56
CA TRP A 56 -7.86 6.63 -5.09
C TRP A 56 -7.57 7.80 -6.04
N GLY A 57 -7.13 7.50 -7.27
CA GLY A 57 -6.88 8.49 -8.32
C GLY A 57 -5.46 9.09 -8.29
N GLY A 58 -4.50 8.36 -7.72
CA GLY A 58 -3.06 8.64 -7.83
C GLY A 58 -2.42 7.98 -9.06
N PRO A 59 -1.10 7.71 -9.04
CA PRO A 59 -0.37 7.12 -10.17
C PRO A 59 -0.89 5.74 -10.60
N THR A 60 -0.77 5.43 -11.90
CA THR A 60 -1.17 4.13 -12.49
C THR A 60 -0.11 3.03 -12.39
N THR A 61 0.92 3.25 -11.57
CA THR A 61 2.12 2.40 -11.48
C THR A 61 1.79 0.96 -11.11
N TYR A 62 0.73 0.72 -10.31
CA TYR A 62 0.30 -0.65 -9.99
C TYR A 62 -0.11 -1.44 -11.23
N GLY A 63 -0.90 -0.82 -12.12
CA GLY A 63 -1.31 -1.43 -13.39
C GLY A 63 -0.12 -1.63 -14.34
N GLU A 64 0.77 -0.64 -14.44
CA GLU A 64 1.95 -0.71 -15.29
C GLU A 64 2.91 -1.85 -14.89
N GLU A 65 3.06 -2.11 -13.58
CA GLU A 65 3.88 -3.22 -13.08
C GLU A 65 3.22 -4.60 -13.16
N ARG A 66 1.89 -4.66 -13.35
CA ARG A 66 1.11 -5.91 -13.28
C ARG A 66 0.57 -6.38 -14.63
N GLY A 67 0.40 -5.48 -15.61
CA GLY A 67 -0.20 -5.78 -16.92
C GLY A 67 -1.71 -5.93 -16.83
#